data_AF-A0A9X0K319-F1
#
_entry.id   AF-A0A9X0K319-F1
#
_cell.length_a   1.000
_cell.length_b   1.000
_cell.length_c   1.000
_cell.angle_alpha   90.00
_cell.angle_beta   90.00
_cell.angle_gamma   90.00
#
_symmetry.space_group_name_H-M   'P 1'
#
loop_
_entity.id
_entity.type
_entity.pdbx_description
1 polymer ?
#
loop_
_entity_poly.entity_id
_entity_poly.type
_entity_poly.pdbx_seq_one_letter_code
_entity_poly.pdbx_strand_id
1 'polypeptide(L)' 'MPHKKHLGIGLVVGGALVAALFLSFIYVVPHGSSADVAPLWLGAIWAMLTMLWGIFRLAAGPSKLDHLHGGTDAGS' A
#
# COMPACT_ATOMS: atom_id res chain seq x y z
N MET A 1 27.93 4.64 4.95
CA MET A 1 26.87 4.44 5.97
C MET A 1 25.78 3.59 5.33
N PRO A 2 25.57 2.34 5.74
CA PRO A 2 24.53 1.52 5.12
C PRO A 2 23.18 2.17 5.41
N HIS A 3 22.49 2.66 4.38
CA HIS A 3 21.10 3.09 4.48
C HIS A 3 20.30 1.88 4.98
N LYS A 4 19.86 1.92 6.24
CA LYS A 4 18.83 1.02 6.75
C LYS A 4 17.55 1.33 5.97
N LYS A 5 17.42 0.72 4.80
CA LYS A 5 16.27 0.90 3.93
C LYS A 5 15.11 0.23 4.65
N HIS A 6 14.26 1.03 5.28
CA HIS A 6 13.05 0.55 5.93
C HIS A 6 12.05 0.11 4.86
N LEU A 7 12.29 -1.08 4.31
CA LEU A 7 11.50 -1.73 3.28
C LEU A 7 10.09 -1.99 3.84
N GLY A 8 9.12 -1.19 3.41
CA GLY A 8 7.73 -1.29 3.86
C GLY A 8 7.13 0.01 4.39
N ILE A 9 7.92 0.94 4.96
CA ILE A 9 7.34 2.18 5.55
C ILE A 9 6.61 3.02 4.50
N GLY A 10 7.19 3.18 3.30
CA GLY A 10 6.54 3.91 2.22
C GLY A 10 5.21 3.28 1.78
N LEU A 11 5.12 1.95 1.78
CA LEU A 11 3.89 1.21 1.47
C LEU A 11 2.84 1.38 2.57
N VAL A 12 3.24 1.33 3.85
CA VAL A 12 2.34 1.53 4.98
C VAL A 12 1.80 2.96 4.98
N VAL A 13 2.67 3.96 4.95
CA VAL A 13 2.28 5.37 5.04
C VAL A 13 1.51 5.79 3.79
N GLY A 14 1.98 5.41 2.60
CA GLY A 14 1.30 5.71 1.34
C GLY A 14 -0.05 5.03 1.23
N GLY A 15 -0.12 3.72 1.52
CA GLY A 15 -1.37 2.96 1.51
C GLY A 15 -2.38 3.50 2.53
N ALA A 16 -1.94 3.83 3.74
CA ALA A 16 -2.79 4.42 4.77
C ALA A 16 -3.34 5.79 4.34
N LEU A 17 -2.48 6.66 3.80
CA LEU A 17 -2.90 8.00 3.33
C LEU A 17 -3.92 7.90 2.20
N VAL A 18 -3.67 7.07 1.19
CA VAL A 18 -4.59 6.90 0.06
C VAL A 18 -5.91 6.27 0.54
N ALA A 19 -5.87 5.25 1.40
CA ALA A 19 -7.08 4.64 1.95
C ALA A 19 -7.90 5.67 2.75
N ALA A 20 -7.25 6.48 3.59
CA ALA A 20 -7.90 7.54 4.35
C ALA A 20 -8.56 8.58 3.44
N LEU A 21 -7.91 8.98 2.34
CA LEU A 21 -8.50 9.91 1.37
C LEU A 21 -9.73 9.30 0.70
N PHE A 22 -9.67 8.06 0.21
CA PHE A 22 -10.84 7.42 -0.40
C PHE A 22 -11.99 7.24 0.59
N LEU A 23 -11.70 6.79 1.81
CA LEU A 23 -12.70 6.67 2.88
C LEU A 23 -13.30 8.05 3.22
N SER A 24 -12.49 9.11 3.24
CA SER A 24 -13.00 10.47 3.45
C SER A 24 -13.96 10.90 2.34
N PHE A 25 -13.66 10.61 1.08
CA PHE A 25 -14.59 10.87 -0.03
C PHE A 25 -15.89 10.07 0.11
N ILE A 26 -15.81 8.80 0.49
CA ILE A 26 -16.96 7.92 0.69
C ILE A 26 -17.89 8.43 1.80
N TYR A 27 -17.35 8.92 2.92
CA TYR A 27 -18.18 9.27 4.08
C TYR A 27 -18.50 10.76 4.25
N VAL A 28 -17.71 11.66 3.65
CA VAL A 28 -17.87 13.12 3.84
C VAL A 28 -18.61 13.77 2.66
N VAL A 29 -18.45 13.26 1.44
CA VAL A 29 -19.10 13.84 0.27
C VAL A 29 -20.51 13.26 0.12
N PRO A 30 -21.54 14.09 -0.15
CA PRO A 30 -22.89 13.58 -0.42
C PRO A 30 -22.92 12.80 -1.75
N HIS A 31 -23.50 11.61 -1.73
CA HIS A 31 -23.65 10.74 -2.90
C HIS A 31 -25.12 10.56 -3.25
N GLY A 32 -25.46 10.61 -4.54
CA GLY A 32 -26.84 10.49 -5.02
C GLY A 32 -27.36 9.04 -5.01
N SER A 33 -26.48 8.07 -5.23
CA SER A 33 -26.80 6.65 -5.22
C SER A 33 -25.63 5.79 -4.75
N SER A 34 -25.91 4.54 -4.36
CA SER A 34 -24.87 3.56 -4.02
C SER A 34 -23.96 3.21 -5.20
N ALA A 35 -24.43 3.40 -6.44
CA ALA A 35 -23.65 3.14 -7.65
C ALA A 35 -22.50 4.15 -7.82
N ASP A 36 -22.68 5.38 -7.33
CA ASP A 36 -21.67 6.44 -7.40
C ASP A 36 -20.46 6.16 -6.48
N VAL A 37 -20.71 5.40 -5.40
CA VAL A 37 -19.70 5.07 -4.38
C VAL A 37 -18.95 3.78 -4.70
N ALA A 38 -19.53 2.90 -5.52
CA ALA A 38 -18.94 1.59 -5.82
C ALA A 38 -17.50 1.66 -6.40
N PRO A 39 -17.15 2.59 -7.31
CA PRO A 39 -15.78 2.72 -7.80
C PRO A 39 -14.78 3.22 -6.73
N LEU A 40 -15.24 4.03 -5.77
CA LEU A 40 -14.38 4.58 -4.72
C LEU A 40 -13.88 3.50 -3.75
N TRP A 41 -14.71 2.47 -3.52
CA TRP A 41 -14.32 1.31 -2.72
C TRP A 41 -13.16 0.53 -3.32
N LEU A 42 -13.03 0.49 -4.66
CA LEU A 42 -11.88 -0.14 -5.30
C LEU A 42 -10.58 0.56 -4.89
N GLY A 43 -10.56 1.89 -4.92
CA GLY A 43 -9.41 2.68 -4.48
C GLY A 43 -9.07 2.43 -3.00
N ALA A 44 -10.08 2.43 -2.13
CA ALA A 44 -9.90 2.14 -0.70
C ALA A 44 -9.33 0.73 -0.46
N ILE A 45 -9.87 -0.29 -1.14
CA ILE A 45 -9.43 -1.69 -0.99
C ILE A 45 -7.99 -1.85 -1.47
N TRP A 46 -7.65 -1.34 -2.65
CA TRP A 46 -6.29 -1.43 -3.19
C TRP A 46 -5.28 -0.73 -2.28
N ALA A 47 -5.62 0.47 -1.79
CA ALA A 47 -4.77 1.19 -0.85
C ALA A 47 -4.56 0.40 0.46
N MET A 48 -5.62 -0.20 1.01
CA MET A 48 -5.51 -1.07 2.19
C MET A 48 -4.61 -2.29 1.92
N LEU A 49 -4.74 -2.94 0.77
CA LEU A 49 -3.88 -4.08 0.40
C LEU A 49 -2.40 -3.66 0.32
N THR A 50 -2.11 -2.48 -0.25
CA THR A 50 -0.72 -1.97 -0.28
C THR A 50 -0.18 -1.67 1.11
N MET A 51 -1.01 -1.13 2.02
CA MET A 51 -0.66 -0.90 3.41
C MET A 51 -0.36 -2.22 4.12
N LEU A 52 -1.22 -3.22 3.98
CA LEU A 52 -1.04 -4.56 4.55
C LEU A 52 0.23 -5.23 4.03
N TRP A 53 0.53 -5.07 2.74
CA TRP A 53 1.79 -5.53 2.16
C TRP A 53 3.00 -4.82 2.78
N GLY A 54 2.89 -3.51 3.00
CA GLY A 54 3.91 -2.73 3.71
C GLY A 54 4.14 -3.26 5.13
N ILE A 55 3.08 -3.52 5.90
CA ILE A 55 3.14 -4.08 7.26
C ILE A 55 3.82 -5.44 7.24
N PHE A 56 3.41 -6.30 6.30
CA PHE A 56 4.02 -7.61 6.12
C PHE A 56 5.53 -7.51 5.90
N ARG A 57 6.00 -6.57 5.06
CA ARG A 57 7.45 -6.37 4.84
C ARG A 57 8.17 -5.83 6.06
N LEU A 58 7.52 -5.00 6.88
CA LEU A 58 8.10 -4.55 8.15
C LEU A 58 8.29 -5.71 9.13
N ALA A 59 7.37 -6.68 9.15
CA ALA A 59 7.45 -7.86 10.00
C ALA A 59 8.43 -8.92 9.46
N ALA A 60 8.41 -9.18 8.15
CA ALA A 60 9.24 -10.19 7.49
C ALA A 60 10.72 -9.75 7.36
N GLY A 61 10.98 -8.45 7.32
CA GLY A 61 12.33 -7.90 7.16
C GLY A 61 12.86 -7.99 5.72
N PRO A 62 14.15 -7.69 5.50
CA PRO A 62 14.75 -7.64 4.16
C PRO A 62 14.74 -9.01 3.49
N SER A 63 14.17 -9.10 2.28
CA SER A 63 14.25 -10.32 1.46
C SER A 63 15.51 -10.31 0.58
N LYS A 64 16.02 -11.50 0.23
CA LYS A 64 17.08 -11.65 -0.80
C LYS A 64 16.64 -11.12 -2.17
N LEU A 65 15.34 -11.00 -2.41
CA LEU A 65 14.75 -10.42 -3.62
C LEU A 65 14.66 -8.87 -3.57
N ASP A 66 15.07 -8.24 -2.47
CA ASP A 66 15.00 -6.78 -2.28
C ASP A 66 16.29 -6.09 -2.77
N HIS A 67 16.74 -6.43 -3.98
CA HIS A 67 17.83 -5.71 -4.65
C HIS A 67 17.32 -4.37 -5.24
N LEU A 68 18.20 -3.37 -5.32
CA LEU A 68 17.89 -2.08 -5.94
C LEU A 68 17.54 -2.17 -7.44
N HIS A 69 17.94 -3.26 -8.13
CA HIS A 69 17.88 -3.38 -9.59
C HIS A 69 16.89 -4.41 -10.13
N GLY A 70 15.90 -4.85 -9.35
CA GLY A 70 14.88 -5.79 -9.88
C GLY A 70 15.42 -7.14 -10.41
N GLY A 71 16.64 -7.56 -10.03
CA GLY A 71 17.29 -8.76 -10.55
C GLY A 71 16.94 -10.03 -9.80
N THR A 72 15.95 -10.77 -10.30
CA THR A 72 15.61 -12.14 -9.94
C THR A 72 16.84 -13.05 -9.90
N ASP A 73 17.63 -13.02 -8.83
CA ASP A 73 18.63 -14.04 -8.54
C ASP A 73 17.92 -15.15 -7.79
N ALA A 74 17.10 -15.88 -8.54
CA ALA A 74 16.46 -17.11 -8.12
C ALA A 74 17.43 -18.29 -8.26
N GLY A 75 18.65 -18.15 -7.74
CA GLY A 75 19.64 -19.21 -7.63
C GLY A 75 20.26 -19.65 -8.95
N SER A 76 21.58 -19.52 -9.04
CA SER A 76 22.41 -20.53 -9.69
C SER A 76 22.56 -21.75 -8.80
#